data_AF-A0A2K1IK71-F1
#
_entry.id   AF-A0A2K1IK71-F1
#
_cell.length_a   1.000
_cell.length_b   1.000
_cell.length_c   1.000
_cell.angle_alpha   90.00
_cell.angle_beta   90.00
_cell.angle_gamma   90.00
#
_symmetry.space_group_name_H-M   'P 1'
#
loop_
_entity.id
_entity.type
_entity.pdbx_description
1 polymer ?
#
loop_
_entity_poly.entity_id
_entity_poly.type
_entity_poly.pdbx_seq_one_letter_code
_entity_poly.pdbx_strand_id
1 'polypeptide(L)' 'SLALLLHSDYKTYISKDDLKINLWNFKVNNQSYKIVDLKLVNIEDLIDIASC' A
#
# COMPACT_ATOMS: atom_id res chain seq x y z
N SER A 1 4.22 11.24 -3.09
CA SER A 1 5.55 10.95 -3.66
C SER A 1 5.81 9.46 -3.70
N LEU A 2 6.09 8.91 -4.89
CA LEU A 2 6.41 7.48 -5.07
C LEU A 2 7.89 7.21 -4.73
N ALA A 3 8.16 6.18 -3.94
CA ALA A 3 9.52 5.76 -3.58
C ALA A 3 9.69 4.23 -3.66
N LEU A 4 10.86 3.79 -4.10
CA LEU A 4 11.28 2.38 -4.20
C LEU A 4 12.57 2.18 -3.42
N LEU A 5 12.56 1.23 -2.47
CA LEU A 5 13.71 0.89 -1.64
C LEU A 5 14.10 -0.57 -1.88
N LEU A 6 15.36 -0.80 -2.20
CA LEU A 6 15.91 -2.15 -2.38
C LEU A 6 16.49 -2.65 -1.06
N HIS A 7 16.18 -3.90 -0.69
CA HIS A 7 16.78 -4.50 0.49
C HIS A 7 18.18 -5.07 0.17
N SER A 8 19.07 -5.07 1.17
CA SER A 8 20.49 -5.45 1.00
C SER A 8 20.71 -6.92 0.61
N ASP A 9 19.70 -7.77 0.80
CA ASP A 9 19.71 -9.15 0.37
C ASP A 9 19.39 -9.35 -1.12
N TYR A 10 19.08 -8.26 -1.85
CA TYR A 10 18.69 -8.23 -3.26
C TYR A 10 17.51 -9.16 -3.61
N LYS A 11 16.73 -9.59 -2.62
CA LYS A 11 15.58 -10.51 -2.81
C LYS A 11 14.24 -9.81 -2.69
N THR A 12 14.21 -8.70 -1.97
CA THR A 12 12.99 -7.96 -1.72
C THR A 12 13.17 -6.46 -1.98
N TYR A 13 12.06 -5.80 -2.28
CA TYR A 13 12.02 -4.35 -2.42
C TYR A 13 10.71 -3.81 -1.86
N ILE A 14 10.72 -2.56 -1.43
CA ILE A 14 9.55 -1.87 -0.87
C ILE A 14 9.11 -0.80 -1.86
N SER A 15 7.81 -0.75 -2.15
CA SER A 15 7.17 0.38 -2.83
C SER A 15 6.38 1.19 -1.83
N LYS A 16 6.54 2.51 -1.85
CA LYS A 16 5.76 3.45 -1.04
C LYS A 16 5.08 4.48 -1.94
N ASP A 17 3.78 4.65 -1.70
CA ASP A 17 2.97 5.79 -2.12
C ASP A 17 2.51 6.58 -0.89
N ASP A 18 1.74 7.65 -1.10
CA ASP A 18 1.30 8.54 -0.01
C ASP A 18 0.42 7.84 1.03
N LEU A 19 -0.28 6.79 0.65
CA LEU A 19 -1.23 6.05 1.52
C LEU A 19 -0.90 4.57 1.67
N LYS A 20 0.10 4.06 0.95
CA LYS A 20 0.34 2.63 0.80
C LYS A 20 1.81 2.29 0.88
N ILE A 21 2.12 1.20 1.57
CA ILE A 21 3.46 0.61 1.64
C ILE A 21 3.32 -0.89 1.39
N ASN A 22 4.03 -1.38 0.36
CA ASN A 22 4.04 -2.79 0.00
C ASN A 22 5.48 -3.31 -0.02
N LEU A 23 5.65 -4.54 0.45
CA LEU A 23 6.88 -5.33 0.32
C LEU A 23 6.69 -6.35 -0.80
N TRP A 24 7.69 -6.43 -1.66
CA TRP A 24 7.71 -7.28 -2.84
C TRP A 24 8.89 -8.24 -2.79
N ASN A 25 8.74 -9.41 -3.40
CA ASN A 25 9.80 -10.38 -3.58
C ASN A 25 10.10 -10.54 -5.08
N PHE A 26 11.37 -10.49 -5.49
CA PHE A 26 11.75 -10.64 -6.90
C PHE A 26 11.43 -12.01 -7.51
N LYS A 27 11.22 -13.04 -6.68
CA LYS A 27 10.81 -14.38 -7.13
C LYS A 27 9.29 -14.53 -7.25
N VAL A 28 8.52 -13.60 -6.68
CA VAL A 28 7.05 -13.67 -6.64
C VAL A 28 6.48 -12.30 -7.05
N ASN A 29 6.26 -12.14 -8.35
CA ASN A 29 6.01 -10.82 -8.95
C ASN A 29 4.52 -10.46 -8.97
N ASN A 30 3.63 -11.43 -8.74
CA ASN A 30 2.19 -11.24 -8.78
C ASN A 30 1.55 -10.99 -7.41
N GLN A 31 2.36 -11.00 -6.34
CA GLN A 31 1.91 -10.85 -4.97
C GLN A 31 2.84 -9.92 -4.21
N SER A 32 2.25 -9.10 -3.38
CA SER A 32 2.96 -8.20 -2.47
C SER A 32 2.38 -8.36 -1.08
N TYR A 33 3.23 -8.19 -0.07
CA TYR A 33 2.78 -8.05 1.29
C TYR A 33 2.45 -6.59 1.57
N LYS A 34 1.17 -6.31 1.87
CA LYS A 34 0.72 -4.97 2.29
C LYS A 34 1.14 -4.72 3.73
N ILE A 35 2.08 -3.81 3.93
CA ILE A 35 2.49 -3.39 5.27
C ILE A 35 1.51 -2.32 5.78
N VAL A 36 1.19 -1.34 4.92
CA VAL A 36 0.29 -0.24 5.22
C VAL A 36 -0.64 -0.04 4.04
N ASP A 37 -1.95 -0.01 4.29
CA ASP A 37 -2.97 0.34 3.29
C ASP A 37 -3.98 1.26 3.98
N LEU A 38 -3.68 2.56 3.99
CA LEU A 38 -4.62 3.58 4.44
C LEU A 38 -5.65 3.77 3.34
N LYS A 39 -6.61 2.85 3.24
CA LYS A 39 -7.86 3.12 2.54
C LYS A 39 -8.58 4.19 3.32
N LEU A 40 -8.56 5.42 2.80
CA LEU A 40 -9.56 6.40 3.17
C LEU A 40 -10.91 5.77 2.82
N VAL A 41 -11.70 5.45 3.83
CA VAL A 41 -13.07 4.96 3.66
C VAL A 41 -13.75 5.90 2.68
N ASN A 42 -14.40 5.32 1.68
CA ASN A 42 -15.07 6.06 0.62
C ASN A 42 -16.00 7.07 1.29
N ILE A 43 -15.74 8.37 1.15
CA ILE A 43 -16.47 9.44 1.87
C ILE A 43 -17.96 9.45 1.48
N GLU A 44 -18.33 8.80 0.38
CA GLU A 44 -19.71 8.54 -0.01
C GLU A 44 -20.47 7.72 1.07
N ASP A 45 -19.86 6.72 1.70
CA ASP A 45 -20.49 5.93 2.77
C ASP A 45 -20.65 6.74 4.09
N LEU A 46 -19.88 7.83 4.25
CA LEU A 46 -19.96 8.70 5.43
C LEU A 46 -21.05 9.78 5.30
N ILE A 47 -21.44 10.15 4.07
CA ILE A 47 -22.50 11.14 3.83
C ILE A 47 -23.87 10.60 4.25
N ASP A 48 -24.13 9.30 4.04
CA ASP A 48 -25.42 8.67 4.40
C ASP A 48 -25.65 8.59 5.92
N ILE A 49 -24.60 8.54 6.74
CA ILE A 49 -24.72 8.51 8.21
C ILE A 49 -24.97 9.92 8.78
N ALA A 50 -24.42 10.96 8.13
CA ALA A 50 -24.58 12.35 8.58
C ALA A 50 -25.96 12.95 8.24
N SER A 51 -26.80 12.24 7.47
CA SER A 51 -28.12 12.72 7.03
C SER A 51 -29.32 12.18 7.82
N CYS A 52 -29.13 11.47 8.93
CA CYS A 52 -30.23 11.05 9.82
C CYS A 52 -30.43 12.00 11.01
#